data_AF-A0A925MEG4-F1
#
_entry.id   AF-A0A925MEG4-F1
#
_cell.length_a   1.000
_cell.length_b   1.000
_cell.length_c   1.000
_cell.angle_alpha   90.00
_cell.angle_beta   90.00
_cell.angle_gamma   90.00
#
_symmetry.space_group_name_H-M   'P 1'
#
loop_
_entity.id
_entity.type
_entity.pdbx_description
1 polymer ?
#
loop_
_entity_poly.entity_id
_entity_poly.type
_entity_poly.pdbx_seq_one_letter_code
_entity_poly.pdbx_strand_id
1 'polypeptide(L)'
;MFATRVYHYRQPAAVILGLKELRKQGLTPRGLLFIALDPRGETYIVVPEDLEAVASIRVGDKLSLVPPLEGRYFHFDAVHRLPGDTVLWNGDRRLGDTGSAPEVAVAVSSWLKGSSAKNVFLGCSPHVPGSWWTVDQRSPVAELHTLGLLDCVVASQGILARKIDDPRLFFLGFNALAHQGNPSEGWTEVFASDLGNIVLVERRVLHYRIVLTCERGLIEIDISHLPDLVIETARVPMRSGFGVVGRIDNGAFAVTVGTIESWGLTNMSPAMLVGSPIPSLLELPRMLREMSGDPAAALDAPPAEP
;
A
#
# COMPACT_ATOMS: atom_id res chain seq x y z
N MET A 1 8.18 -18.57 9.09
CA MET A 1 8.83 -17.99 7.91
C MET A 1 8.89 -19.09 6.86
N PHE A 2 8.28 -18.90 5.69
CA PHE A 2 8.35 -19.90 4.61
C PHE A 2 9.60 -19.64 3.77
N ALA A 3 10.16 -20.68 3.17
CA ALA A 3 11.35 -20.56 2.33
C ALA A 3 11.03 -19.77 1.05
N THR A 4 11.95 -18.90 0.64
CA THR A 4 11.78 -18.00 -0.50
C THR A 4 12.86 -18.20 -1.54
N ARG A 5 12.48 -18.10 -2.80
CA ARG A 5 13.40 -18.09 -3.94
C ARG A 5 13.48 -16.69 -4.55
N VAL A 6 14.70 -16.27 -4.88
CA VAL A 6 14.98 -14.99 -5.54
C VAL A 6 15.32 -15.24 -7.01
N TYR A 7 14.63 -14.52 -7.89
CA TYR A 7 14.91 -14.48 -9.33
C TYR A 7 15.49 -13.12 -9.68
N HIS A 8 16.63 -13.13 -10.39
CA HIS A 8 17.37 -11.92 -10.76
C HIS A 8 17.31 -11.71 -12.28
N TYR A 9 17.00 -10.47 -12.68
CA TYR A 9 16.93 -10.05 -14.08
C TYR A 9 17.75 -8.78 -14.27
N ARG A 10 18.80 -8.85 -15.09
CA ARG A 10 19.63 -7.68 -15.42
C ARG A 10 18.94 -6.69 -16.36
N GLN A 11 18.03 -7.18 -17.20
CA GLN A 11 17.29 -6.37 -18.16
C GLN A 11 15.82 -6.31 -17.75
N PRO A 12 15.20 -5.13 -17.68
CA PRO A 12 13.79 -5.00 -17.29
C PRO A 12 12.86 -5.73 -18.27
N ALA A 13 13.18 -5.72 -19.56
CA ALA A 13 12.45 -6.47 -20.58
C ALA A 13 12.41 -8.00 -20.33
N ALA A 14 13.38 -8.57 -19.60
CA ALA A 14 13.38 -9.99 -19.26
C ALA A 14 12.36 -10.33 -18.15
N VAL A 15 11.92 -9.35 -17.36
CA VAL A 15 11.00 -9.55 -16.25
C VAL A 15 9.68 -10.14 -16.70
N ILE A 16 9.08 -9.64 -17.80
CA ILE A 16 7.81 -10.18 -18.30
C ILE A 16 7.95 -11.63 -18.77
N LEU A 17 9.09 -12.00 -19.38
CA LEU A 17 9.36 -13.38 -19.81
C LEU A 17 9.50 -14.30 -18.59
N GLY A 18 10.26 -13.87 -17.59
CA GLY A 18 10.43 -14.58 -16.32
C GLY A 18 9.11 -14.78 -15.58
N LEU A 19 8.29 -13.74 -15.45
CA LEU A 19 6.97 -13.82 -14.84
C LEU A 19 6.02 -14.76 -15.60
N LYS A 20 6.05 -14.74 -16.94
CA LYS A 20 5.28 -15.68 -17.77
C LYS A 20 5.70 -17.12 -17.53
N GLU A 21 7.00 -17.39 -17.39
CA GLU A 21 7.51 -18.73 -17.09
C GLU A 21 7.12 -19.19 -15.70
N LEU A 22 7.25 -18.33 -14.69
CA LEU A 22 6.79 -18.60 -13.32
C LEU A 22 5.29 -18.89 -13.26
N ARG A 23 4.46 -18.21 -14.07
CA ARG A 23 3.04 -18.53 -14.16
C ARG A 23 2.79 -19.95 -14.65
N LYS A 24 3.55 -20.44 -15.63
CA LYS A 24 3.42 -21.83 -16.11
C LYS A 24 3.77 -22.83 -15.00
N GLN A 25 4.65 -22.44 -14.09
CA GLN A 25 5.01 -23.22 -12.90
C GLN A 25 4.00 -23.08 -11.75
N GLY A 26 2.93 -22.30 -11.92
CA GLY A 26 1.86 -22.15 -10.92
C GLY A 26 1.90 -20.84 -10.13
N LEU A 27 2.83 -19.91 -10.41
CA LEU A 27 2.88 -18.63 -9.71
C LEU A 27 1.61 -17.81 -9.97
N THR A 28 0.89 -17.49 -8.90
CA THR A 28 -0.23 -16.55 -8.92
C THR A 28 0.23 -15.14 -8.51
N PRO A 29 -0.55 -14.07 -8.77
CA PRO A 29 -0.25 -12.73 -8.26
C PRO A 29 -0.06 -12.67 -6.74
N ARG A 30 -0.78 -13.54 -6.02
CA ARG A 30 -0.61 -13.70 -4.58
C ARG A 30 0.75 -14.30 -4.21
N GLY A 31 1.43 -14.99 -5.11
CA GLY A 31 2.76 -15.56 -4.85
C GLY A 31 3.92 -14.59 -5.09
N LEU A 32 3.68 -13.41 -5.67
CA LEU A 32 4.70 -12.37 -5.72
C LEU A 32 4.83 -11.71 -4.34
N LEU A 33 5.95 -11.92 -3.67
CA LEU A 33 6.16 -11.46 -2.31
C LEU A 33 6.84 -10.09 -2.29
N PHE A 34 7.96 -9.97 -2.99
CA PHE A 34 8.71 -8.73 -3.11
C PHE A 34 9.16 -8.53 -4.55
N ILE A 35 9.20 -7.27 -4.96
CA ILE A 35 9.87 -6.82 -6.16
C ILE A 35 10.75 -5.66 -5.74
N ALA A 36 12.03 -5.76 -6.02
CA ALA A 36 12.99 -4.71 -5.69
C ALA A 36 13.98 -4.48 -6.83
N LEU A 37 14.52 -3.27 -6.87
CA LEU A 37 15.57 -2.86 -7.79
C LEU A 37 16.84 -2.55 -7.02
N ASP A 38 17.99 -2.93 -7.58
CA ASP A 38 19.28 -2.44 -7.10
C ASP A 38 19.59 -1.05 -7.69
N PRO A 39 20.68 -0.37 -7.26
CA PRO A 39 21.08 0.94 -7.79
C PRO A 39 21.45 0.97 -9.27
N ARG A 40 21.59 -0.19 -9.92
CA ARG A 40 21.85 -0.32 -11.36
C ARG A 40 20.57 -0.55 -12.16
N GLY A 41 19.42 -0.62 -11.47
CA GLY A 41 18.12 -0.90 -12.07
C GLY A 41 17.89 -2.39 -12.37
N GLU A 42 18.72 -3.30 -11.84
CA GLU A 42 18.49 -4.75 -11.99
C GLU A 42 17.34 -5.20 -11.10
N THR A 43 16.48 -6.09 -11.60
CA THR A 43 15.26 -6.52 -10.91
C THR A 43 15.45 -7.81 -10.12
N TYR A 44 14.93 -7.82 -8.90
CA TYR A 44 14.89 -8.96 -8.01
C TYR A 44 13.43 -9.27 -7.68
N ILE A 45 12.96 -10.46 -8.03
CA ILE A 45 11.61 -10.94 -7.74
C ILE A 45 11.72 -12.06 -6.72
N VAL A 46 11.02 -11.91 -5.60
CA VAL A 46 10.98 -12.89 -4.51
C VAL A 46 9.63 -13.59 -4.52
N VAL A 47 9.67 -14.92 -4.53
CA VAL A 47 8.50 -15.81 -4.49
C VAL A 47 8.71 -16.93 -3.46
N PRO A 48 7.67 -17.64 -2.99
CA PRO A 48 7.87 -18.83 -2.18
C PRO A 48 8.59 -19.92 -2.98
N GLU A 49 9.37 -20.77 -2.29
CA GLU A 49 9.91 -21.99 -2.91
C GLU A 49 8.80 -22.97 -3.32
N ASP A 50 7.80 -23.12 -2.45
CA ASP A 50 6.57 -23.88 -2.73
C ASP A 50 5.47 -22.93 -3.24
N LEU A 51 5.22 -22.98 -4.54
CA LEU A 51 4.22 -22.13 -5.20
C LEU A 51 2.78 -22.53 -4.86
N GLU A 52 2.53 -23.76 -4.39
CA GLU A 52 1.20 -24.19 -3.94
C GLU A 52 0.87 -23.64 -2.56
N ALA A 53 1.88 -23.44 -1.70
CA ALA A 53 1.72 -22.83 -0.38
C ALA A 53 1.17 -21.40 -0.44
N VAL A 54 1.27 -20.71 -1.59
CA VAL A 54 0.71 -19.37 -1.84
C VAL A 54 -0.78 -19.28 -1.55
N ALA A 55 -1.54 -20.37 -1.75
CA ALA A 55 -2.98 -20.39 -1.47
C ALA A 55 -3.31 -20.08 0.01
N SER A 56 -2.38 -20.41 0.91
CA SER A 56 -2.53 -20.18 2.35
C SER A 56 -2.14 -18.76 2.80
N ILE A 57 -1.35 -18.03 1.99
CA ILE A 57 -0.82 -16.71 2.37
C ILE A 57 -1.90 -15.64 2.21
N ARG A 58 -2.32 -15.02 3.31
CA ARG A 58 -3.23 -13.86 3.26
C ARG A 58 -2.45 -12.59 2.90
N VAL A 59 -3.12 -11.59 2.33
CA VAL A 59 -2.43 -10.35 1.92
C VAL A 59 -1.77 -9.64 3.11
N GLY A 60 -2.39 -9.62 4.28
CA GLY A 60 -1.75 -9.06 5.48
C GLY A 60 -0.56 -9.87 5.99
N ASP A 61 -0.52 -11.19 5.75
CA ASP A 61 0.64 -12.03 6.10
C ASP A 61 1.86 -11.67 5.25
N LYS A 62 1.67 -11.12 4.05
CA LYS A 62 2.78 -10.59 3.25
C LYS A 62 3.40 -9.35 3.88
N LEU A 63 2.59 -8.51 4.51
CA LEU A 63 3.04 -7.24 5.08
C LEU A 63 3.93 -7.45 6.31
N SER A 64 3.89 -8.64 6.93
CA SER A 64 4.76 -9.03 8.03
C SER A 64 6.04 -9.75 7.59
N LEU A 65 6.22 -10.02 6.29
CA LEU A 65 7.43 -10.66 5.78
C LEU A 65 8.62 -9.71 5.83
N VAL A 66 9.78 -10.27 6.17
CA VAL A 66 11.07 -9.58 6.03
C VAL A 66 11.61 -9.87 4.63
N PRO A 67 12.03 -8.86 3.86
CA PRO A 67 12.62 -9.07 2.55
C PRO A 67 13.93 -9.87 2.67
N PRO A 68 14.14 -10.93 1.86
CA PRO A 68 15.36 -11.76 1.93
C PRO A 68 16.55 -11.11 1.19
N LEU A 69 16.49 -9.82 0.89
CA LEU A 69 17.48 -9.10 0.10
C LEU A 69 18.34 -8.24 1.03
N GLU A 70 19.63 -8.54 1.12
CA GLU A 70 20.59 -7.78 1.92
C GLU A 70 21.29 -6.71 1.08
N GLY A 71 21.28 -5.46 1.56
CA GLY A 71 21.96 -4.34 0.92
C GLY A 71 20.99 -3.24 0.50
N ARG A 72 21.45 -2.38 -0.42
CA ARG A 72 20.68 -1.22 -0.86
C ARG A 72 19.75 -1.60 -2.00
N TYR A 73 18.49 -1.84 -1.67
CA TYR A 73 17.42 -2.16 -2.61
C TYR A 73 16.23 -1.21 -2.47
N PHE A 74 15.58 -0.91 -3.59
CA PHE A 74 14.40 -0.05 -3.68
C PHE A 74 13.18 -0.92 -3.97
N HIS A 75 12.21 -0.91 -3.07
CA HIS A 75 11.12 -1.89 -3.08
C HIS A 75 9.85 -1.29 -3.65
N PHE A 76 9.12 -2.08 -4.43
CA PHE A 76 7.73 -1.81 -4.76
C PHE A 76 6.83 -2.25 -3.61
N ASP A 77 5.81 -1.47 -3.31
CA ASP A 77 4.74 -1.83 -2.38
C ASP A 77 3.54 -2.45 -3.09
N ALA A 78 3.17 -1.89 -4.23
CA ALA A 78 2.02 -2.35 -4.99
C ALA A 78 2.14 -1.94 -6.46
N VAL A 79 1.54 -2.76 -7.34
CA VAL A 79 1.35 -2.43 -8.75
C VAL A 79 -0.11 -2.70 -9.10
N HIS A 80 -0.76 -1.72 -9.72
CA HIS A 80 -2.17 -1.74 -10.07
C HIS A 80 -2.35 -1.56 -11.57
N ARG A 81 -3.16 -2.43 -12.17
CA ARG A 81 -3.71 -2.27 -13.51
C ARG A 81 -5.05 -1.56 -13.41
N LEU A 82 -5.09 -0.34 -13.93
CA LEU A 82 -6.25 0.54 -13.93
C LEU A 82 -7.04 0.42 -15.25
N PRO A 83 -8.24 1.02 -15.35
CA PRO A 83 -8.94 1.18 -16.62
C PRO A 83 -8.05 1.83 -17.70
N GLY A 84 -8.30 1.48 -18.96
CA GLY A 84 -7.47 1.92 -20.08
C GLY A 84 -6.07 1.29 -20.10
N ASP A 85 -5.85 0.21 -19.34
CA ASP A 85 -4.56 -0.48 -19.17
C ASP A 85 -3.42 0.40 -18.59
N THR A 86 -3.79 1.53 -18.01
CA THR A 86 -2.85 2.41 -17.30
C THR A 86 -2.36 1.75 -16.02
N VAL A 87 -1.20 2.19 -15.54
CA VAL A 87 -0.48 1.55 -14.43
C VAL A 87 -0.25 2.58 -13.34
N LEU A 88 -0.66 2.24 -12.12
CA LEU A 88 -0.29 2.95 -10.90
C LEU A 88 0.59 2.02 -10.07
N TRP A 89 1.70 2.52 -9.54
CA TRP A 89 2.50 1.77 -8.58
C TRP A 89 2.94 2.63 -7.40
N ASN A 90 3.11 1.97 -6.27
CA ASN A 90 3.60 2.54 -5.02
C ASN A 90 4.90 1.85 -4.61
N GLY A 91 5.73 2.52 -3.83
CA GLY A 91 6.94 1.95 -3.25
C GLY A 91 7.93 3.00 -2.78
N ASP A 92 9.19 2.60 -2.69
CA ASP A 92 10.31 3.47 -2.32
C ASP A 92 10.45 4.61 -3.31
N ARG A 93 10.33 5.86 -2.84
CA ARG A 93 10.45 7.09 -3.65
C ARG A 93 11.72 7.11 -4.51
N ARG A 94 12.80 6.47 -4.04
CA ARG A 94 14.08 6.36 -4.76
C ARG A 94 14.02 5.41 -5.97
N LEU A 95 12.91 4.70 -6.18
CA LEU A 95 12.66 3.97 -7.43
C LEU A 95 12.76 4.89 -8.66
N GLY A 96 12.45 6.19 -8.51
CA GLY A 96 12.66 7.19 -9.57
C GLY A 96 14.10 7.25 -10.08
N ASP A 97 15.09 6.94 -9.22
CA ASP A 97 16.52 7.00 -9.55
C ASP A 97 16.99 5.82 -10.41
N THR A 98 16.22 4.72 -10.44
CA THR A 98 16.67 3.44 -11.01
C THR A 98 16.46 3.33 -12.52
N GLY A 99 15.69 4.23 -13.13
CA GLY A 99 15.35 4.24 -14.57
C GLY A 99 14.46 3.07 -15.05
N SER A 100 14.60 1.88 -14.48
CA SER A 100 13.87 0.67 -14.88
C SER A 100 12.54 0.45 -14.16
N ALA A 101 12.25 1.22 -13.11
CA ALA A 101 11.02 1.05 -12.33
C ALA A 101 9.72 1.11 -13.18
N PRO A 102 9.56 2.04 -14.13
CA PRO A 102 8.39 2.08 -14.99
C PRO A 102 8.26 0.83 -15.87
N GLU A 103 9.36 0.36 -16.44
CA GLU A 103 9.38 -0.84 -17.28
C GLU A 103 8.94 -2.09 -16.51
N VAL A 104 9.43 -2.24 -15.28
CA VAL A 104 9.08 -3.33 -14.38
C VAL A 104 7.60 -3.24 -13.95
N ALA A 105 7.11 -2.06 -13.59
CA ALA A 105 5.71 -1.86 -13.21
C ALA A 105 4.77 -2.23 -14.37
N VAL A 106 5.08 -1.81 -15.60
CA VAL A 106 4.30 -2.16 -16.79
C VAL A 106 4.41 -3.64 -17.14
N ALA A 107 5.57 -4.27 -16.93
CA ALA A 107 5.73 -5.71 -17.10
C ALA A 107 4.84 -6.49 -16.11
N VAL A 108 4.81 -6.09 -14.84
CA VAL A 108 3.93 -6.68 -13.82
C VAL A 108 2.46 -6.46 -14.17
N SER A 109 2.06 -5.24 -14.54
CA SER A 109 0.69 -4.93 -14.96
C SER A 109 0.24 -5.77 -16.17
N SER A 110 1.12 -5.91 -17.16
CA SER A 110 0.88 -6.72 -18.35
C SER A 110 0.76 -8.21 -18.01
N TRP A 111 1.61 -8.70 -17.10
CA TRP A 111 1.50 -10.05 -16.59
C TRP A 111 0.13 -10.27 -15.93
N LEU A 112 -0.33 -9.35 -15.07
CA LEU A 112 -1.63 -9.44 -14.39
C LEU A 112 -2.83 -9.60 -15.36
N LYS A 113 -2.73 -9.18 -16.63
CA LYS A 113 -3.79 -9.37 -17.65
C LYS A 113 -4.20 -10.84 -17.83
N GLY A 114 -3.25 -11.76 -17.66
CA GLY A 114 -3.54 -13.20 -17.70
C GLY A 114 -3.98 -13.79 -16.35
N SER A 115 -4.50 -12.97 -15.44
CA SER A 115 -5.03 -13.39 -14.15
C SER A 115 -6.34 -12.67 -13.83
N SER A 116 -7.13 -13.20 -12.89
CA SER A 116 -8.33 -12.52 -12.37
C SER A 116 -8.00 -11.28 -11.52
N ALA A 117 -6.77 -11.20 -11.00
CA ALA A 117 -6.33 -10.05 -10.21
C ALA A 117 -6.00 -8.85 -11.11
N LYS A 118 -6.37 -7.66 -10.65
CA LYS A 118 -6.00 -6.38 -11.29
C LYS A 118 -4.82 -5.70 -10.60
N ASN A 119 -4.37 -6.22 -9.47
CA ASN A 119 -3.35 -5.60 -8.64
C ASN A 119 -2.53 -6.68 -7.93
N VAL A 120 -1.31 -6.31 -7.58
CA VAL A 120 -0.44 -7.07 -6.68
C VAL A 120 -0.05 -6.18 -5.51
N PHE A 121 -0.15 -6.73 -4.30
CA PHE A 121 0.38 -6.14 -3.09
C PHE A 121 1.58 -6.97 -2.65
N LEU A 122 2.68 -6.26 -2.37
CA LEU A 122 3.97 -6.80 -2.01
C LEU A 122 4.21 -6.59 -0.50
N GLY A 123 5.19 -7.30 0.04
CA GLY A 123 5.57 -7.20 1.43
C GLY A 123 6.06 -5.81 1.80
N CYS A 124 5.98 -5.49 3.08
CA CYS A 124 6.37 -4.17 3.58
C CYS A 124 7.89 -4.11 3.74
N SER A 125 8.50 -2.97 3.44
CA SER A 125 9.90 -2.68 3.73
C SER A 125 10.01 -1.22 4.16
N PRO A 126 10.84 -0.84 5.15
CA PRO A 126 10.95 0.55 5.57
C PRO A 126 11.51 1.45 4.45
N HIS A 127 10.76 2.47 4.02
CA HIS A 127 11.18 3.44 3.00
C HIS A 127 10.36 4.74 3.05
N VAL A 128 10.80 5.76 2.31
CA VAL A 128 10.02 6.98 2.04
C VAL A 128 9.03 6.70 0.91
N PRO A 129 7.70 6.82 1.11
CA PRO A 129 6.73 6.40 0.12
C PRO A 129 6.72 7.33 -1.11
N GLY A 130 6.50 6.73 -2.27
CA GLY A 130 6.23 7.39 -3.53
C GLY A 130 5.13 6.67 -4.29
N SER A 131 4.43 7.43 -5.13
CA SER A 131 3.42 6.94 -6.05
C SER A 131 3.70 7.48 -7.45
N TRP A 132 3.48 6.64 -8.46
CA TRP A 132 3.70 6.96 -9.86
C TRP A 132 2.59 6.40 -10.74
N TRP A 133 2.37 7.05 -11.87
CA TRP A 133 1.42 6.63 -12.87
C TRP A 133 2.03 6.69 -14.28
N THR A 134 1.68 5.73 -15.14
CA THR A 134 2.00 5.77 -16.57
C THR A 134 0.94 5.02 -17.39
N VAL A 135 0.86 5.31 -18.68
CA VAL A 135 0.04 4.51 -19.62
C VAL A 135 0.79 3.24 -20.03
N ASP A 136 2.06 3.38 -20.40
CA ASP A 136 2.92 2.28 -20.85
C ASP A 136 4.42 2.61 -20.63
N GLN A 137 5.31 1.75 -21.14
CA GLN A 137 6.76 1.89 -20.98
C GLN A 137 7.36 3.07 -21.77
N ARG A 138 6.65 3.61 -22.75
CA ARG A 138 7.12 4.71 -23.62
C ARG A 138 6.51 6.06 -23.25
N SER A 139 5.46 6.03 -22.44
CA SER A 139 4.74 7.21 -21.99
C SER A 139 5.47 7.89 -20.84
N PRO A 140 5.35 9.23 -20.71
CA PRO A 140 5.87 9.95 -19.57
C PRO A 140 5.32 9.39 -18.26
N VAL A 141 6.18 9.27 -17.26
CA VAL A 141 5.78 8.89 -15.91
C VAL A 141 5.35 10.12 -15.14
N ALA A 142 4.14 10.10 -14.59
CA ALA A 142 3.67 11.11 -13.64
C ALA A 142 4.09 10.71 -12.22
N GLU A 143 4.97 11.49 -11.61
CA GLU A 143 5.43 11.31 -10.24
C GLU A 143 4.47 12.00 -9.26
N LEU A 144 3.43 11.30 -8.81
CA LEU A 144 2.33 11.90 -8.02
C LEU A 144 2.81 12.54 -6.71
N HIS A 145 3.87 11.97 -6.11
CA HIS A 145 4.47 12.49 -4.90
C HIS A 145 5.13 13.86 -5.07
N THR A 146 5.51 14.25 -6.28
CA THR A 146 5.98 15.63 -6.58
C THR A 146 4.84 16.65 -6.54
N LEU A 147 3.60 16.20 -6.73
CA LEU A 147 2.37 16.98 -6.56
C LEU A 147 1.88 16.95 -5.09
N GLY A 148 2.69 16.38 -4.20
CA GLY A 148 2.37 16.18 -2.78
C GLY A 148 1.46 14.98 -2.50
N LEU A 149 1.01 14.24 -3.53
CA LEU A 149 0.09 13.10 -3.38
C LEU A 149 0.86 11.83 -3.01
N LEU A 150 0.51 11.23 -1.86
CA LEU A 150 1.14 10.03 -1.33
C LEU A 150 0.12 8.94 -1.05
N ASP A 151 0.63 7.71 -0.93
CA ASP A 151 -0.13 6.50 -0.61
C ASP A 151 -1.38 6.35 -1.48
N CYS A 152 -1.19 6.38 -2.81
CA CYS A 152 -2.31 6.27 -3.74
C CYS A 152 -2.97 4.89 -3.66
N VAL A 153 -4.24 4.83 -3.29
CA VAL A 153 -5.02 3.59 -3.14
C VAL A 153 -6.11 3.52 -4.19
N VAL A 154 -6.21 2.36 -4.85
CA VAL A 154 -7.21 2.14 -5.90
C VAL A 154 -8.54 1.70 -5.29
N ALA A 155 -9.57 2.51 -5.48
CA ALA A 155 -10.96 2.22 -5.17
C ALA A 155 -11.71 1.73 -6.42
N SER A 156 -12.99 1.34 -6.27
CA SER A 156 -13.80 0.85 -7.39
C SER A 156 -14.07 1.92 -8.47
N GLN A 157 -14.17 3.19 -8.05
CA GLN A 157 -14.56 4.30 -8.93
C GLN A 157 -13.39 5.24 -9.30
N GLY A 158 -12.23 5.08 -8.68
CA GLY A 158 -11.10 5.99 -8.87
C GLY A 158 -9.92 5.70 -7.94
N ILE A 159 -9.09 6.71 -7.75
CA ILE A 159 -7.88 6.67 -6.93
C ILE A 159 -8.08 7.59 -5.72
N LEU A 160 -7.80 7.09 -4.53
CA LEU A 160 -7.68 7.89 -3.32
C LEU A 160 -6.22 8.23 -3.06
N ALA A 161 -5.95 9.39 -2.49
CA ALA A 161 -4.61 9.78 -2.07
C ALA A 161 -4.69 10.77 -0.91
N ARG A 162 -3.70 10.72 -0.03
CA ARG A 162 -3.47 11.80 0.95
C ARG A 162 -2.46 12.79 0.39
N LYS A 163 -2.31 13.94 1.07
CA LYS A 163 -1.20 14.87 0.82
C LYS A 163 -0.27 14.99 2.03
N ILE A 164 0.96 15.42 1.79
CA ILE A 164 1.93 15.77 2.85
C ILE A 164 1.35 16.91 3.69
N ASP A 165 1.45 16.80 5.02
CA ASP A 165 0.97 17.81 5.97
C ASP A 165 -0.49 18.26 5.73
N ASP A 166 -1.35 17.34 5.30
CA ASP A 166 -2.75 17.64 5.00
C ASP A 166 -3.69 16.66 5.74
N PRO A 167 -4.71 17.15 6.45
CA PRO A 167 -5.71 16.31 7.10
C PRO A 167 -6.74 15.72 6.13
N ARG A 168 -6.68 16.06 4.84
CA ARG A 168 -7.70 15.68 3.86
C ARG A 168 -7.32 14.49 3.01
N LEU A 169 -8.34 13.72 2.66
CA LEU A 169 -8.28 12.66 1.66
C LEU A 169 -8.83 13.19 0.33
N PHE A 170 -8.10 12.94 -0.74
CA PHE A 170 -8.45 13.36 -2.08
C PHE A 170 -8.82 12.17 -2.95
N PHE A 171 -9.71 12.38 -3.90
CA PHE A 171 -10.19 11.39 -4.85
C PHE A 171 -10.01 11.89 -6.29
N LEU A 172 -9.55 11.00 -7.17
CA LEU A 172 -9.53 11.18 -8.61
C LEU A 172 -10.37 10.08 -9.26
N GLY A 173 -11.54 10.44 -9.79
CA GLY A 173 -12.43 9.50 -10.46
C GLY A 173 -11.84 8.97 -11.78
N PHE A 174 -12.08 7.70 -12.09
CA PHE A 174 -11.61 7.10 -13.36
C PHE A 174 -12.19 7.79 -14.59
N ASN A 175 -13.40 8.34 -14.49
CA ASN A 175 -13.97 9.14 -15.57
C ASN A 175 -13.14 10.40 -15.81
N ALA A 176 -12.79 11.15 -14.77
CA ALA A 176 -11.94 12.34 -14.89
C ALA A 176 -10.56 11.99 -15.47
N LEU A 177 -9.92 10.93 -14.92
CA LEU A 177 -8.63 10.44 -15.40
C LEU A 177 -8.68 10.03 -16.88
N ALA A 178 -9.75 9.35 -17.32
CA ALA A 178 -9.91 8.94 -18.71
C ALA A 178 -10.10 10.12 -19.67
N HIS A 179 -10.77 11.19 -19.24
CA HIS A 179 -10.95 12.40 -20.06
C HIS A 179 -9.68 13.25 -20.14
N GLN A 180 -8.93 13.37 -19.04
CA GLN A 180 -7.71 14.19 -18.97
C GLN A 180 -6.48 13.48 -19.53
N GLY A 181 -6.47 12.14 -19.50
CA GLY A 181 -5.35 11.31 -19.95
C GLY A 181 -4.11 11.38 -19.05
N ASN A 182 -4.20 12.06 -17.90
CA ASN A 182 -3.14 12.15 -16.91
C ASN A 182 -3.72 12.44 -15.51
N PRO A 183 -2.99 12.15 -14.42
CA PRO A 183 -3.47 12.33 -13.06
C PRO A 183 -3.01 13.65 -12.40
N SER A 184 -2.57 14.67 -13.14
CA SER A 184 -2.03 15.89 -12.53
C SER A 184 -3.12 16.82 -11.98
N GLU A 185 -4.35 16.69 -12.44
CA GLU A 185 -5.50 17.53 -12.08
C GLU A 185 -6.73 16.66 -11.75
N GLY A 186 -7.85 17.30 -11.42
CA GLY A 186 -9.13 16.61 -11.17
C GLY A 186 -9.31 15.97 -9.79
N TRP A 187 -8.34 16.16 -8.88
CA TRP A 187 -8.42 15.69 -7.51
C TRP A 187 -9.41 16.52 -6.69
N THR A 188 -10.39 15.86 -6.08
CA THR A 188 -11.39 16.49 -5.20
C THR A 188 -11.22 16.01 -3.77
N GLU A 189 -11.36 16.92 -2.82
CA GLU A 189 -11.47 16.56 -1.40
C GLU A 189 -12.76 15.75 -1.17
N VAL A 190 -12.64 14.62 -0.46
CA VAL A 190 -13.78 13.74 -0.14
C VAL A 190 -13.93 13.46 1.36
N PHE A 191 -12.90 13.74 2.14
CA PHE A 191 -12.91 13.57 3.59
C PHE A 191 -11.86 14.48 4.23
N ALA A 192 -12.13 14.96 5.44
CA ALA A 192 -11.19 15.72 6.26
C ALA A 192 -11.14 15.12 7.67
N SER A 193 -9.95 14.73 8.11
CA SER A 193 -9.70 14.18 9.44
C SER A 193 -9.68 15.28 10.49
N ASP A 194 -10.35 15.04 11.62
CA ASP A 194 -10.23 15.87 12.81
C ASP A 194 -9.15 15.37 13.78
N LEU A 195 -8.50 14.25 13.47
CA LEU A 195 -7.37 13.68 14.20
C LEU A 195 -6.01 14.17 13.67
N GLY A 196 -6.00 15.26 12.88
CA GLY A 196 -4.79 15.88 12.33
C GLY A 196 -4.45 15.36 10.95
N ASN A 197 -3.20 15.57 10.52
CA ASN A 197 -2.77 15.17 9.18
C ASN A 197 -2.92 13.67 8.96
N ILE A 198 -3.35 13.27 7.76
CA ILE A 198 -3.37 11.86 7.38
C ILE A 198 -1.93 11.47 7.05
N VAL A 199 -1.36 10.53 7.80
CA VAL A 199 0.04 10.12 7.66
C VAL A 199 0.21 8.81 6.88
N LEU A 200 -0.81 7.96 6.86
CA LEU A 200 -0.83 6.71 6.11
C LEU A 200 -2.25 6.34 5.72
N VAL A 201 -2.42 5.81 4.52
CA VAL A 201 -3.67 5.22 4.05
C VAL A 201 -3.50 3.70 3.95
N GLU A 202 -4.46 2.91 4.45
CA GLU A 202 -4.45 1.46 4.32
C GLU A 202 -4.26 1.05 2.84
N ARG A 203 -3.30 0.16 2.54
CA ARG A 203 -2.84 -0.11 1.16
C ARG A 203 -3.91 -0.64 0.21
N ARG A 204 -5.05 -1.14 0.72
CA ARG A 204 -6.15 -1.67 -0.08
C ARG A 204 -7.50 -1.38 0.54
N VAL A 205 -8.50 -1.18 -0.31
CA VAL A 205 -9.91 -1.12 0.08
C VAL A 205 -10.46 -2.53 0.26
N LEU A 206 -11.16 -2.79 1.36
CA LEU A 206 -11.92 -4.03 1.58
C LEU A 206 -13.35 -3.71 1.98
N HIS A 207 -14.32 -4.32 1.29
CA HIS A 207 -15.75 -4.07 1.53
C HIS A 207 -16.12 -2.58 1.57
N TYR A 208 -15.54 -1.79 0.66
CA TYR A 208 -15.70 -0.34 0.60
C TYR A 208 -15.23 0.41 1.86
N ARG A 209 -14.40 -0.21 2.69
CA ARG A 209 -13.80 0.42 3.86
C ARG A 209 -12.30 0.52 3.73
N ILE A 210 -11.79 1.56 4.38
CA ILE A 210 -10.36 1.84 4.44
C ILE A 210 -10.04 2.53 5.76
N VAL A 211 -8.88 2.22 6.33
CA VAL A 211 -8.38 2.90 7.54
C VAL A 211 -7.41 4.01 7.14
N LEU A 212 -7.65 5.19 7.72
CA LEU A 212 -6.75 6.33 7.70
C LEU A 212 -5.99 6.36 9.02
N THR A 213 -4.67 6.38 8.93
CA THR A 213 -3.81 6.69 10.07
C THR A 213 -3.55 8.18 10.08
N CYS A 214 -3.86 8.83 11.19
CA CYS A 214 -3.69 10.26 11.43
C CYS A 214 -2.73 10.50 12.58
N GLU A 215 -2.26 11.74 12.74
CA GLU A 215 -1.32 12.12 13.81
C GLU A 215 -1.82 11.75 15.23
N ARG A 216 -3.12 11.89 15.48
CA ARG A 216 -3.75 11.65 16.79
C ARG A 216 -4.63 10.39 16.85
N GLY A 217 -4.53 9.51 15.87
CA GLY A 217 -5.19 8.21 15.92
C GLY A 217 -5.65 7.66 14.58
N LEU A 218 -6.66 6.80 14.60
CA LEU A 218 -7.14 6.07 13.43
C LEU A 218 -8.59 6.41 13.13
N ILE A 219 -8.93 6.48 11.85
CA ILE A 219 -10.30 6.66 11.37
C ILE A 219 -10.60 5.56 10.34
N GLU A 220 -11.67 4.81 10.53
CA GLU A 220 -12.23 3.97 9.47
C GLU A 220 -13.34 4.74 8.75
N ILE A 221 -13.28 4.73 7.42
CA ILE A 221 -14.30 5.33 6.57
C ILE A 221 -14.88 4.31 5.60
N ASP A 222 -16.17 4.47 5.30
CA ASP A 222 -16.88 3.84 4.20
C ASP A 222 -16.89 4.76 2.98
N ILE A 223 -16.46 4.22 1.85
CA ILE A 223 -16.26 4.90 0.57
C ILE A 223 -17.17 4.34 -0.53
N SER A 224 -18.23 3.60 -0.19
CA SER A 224 -19.17 2.99 -1.14
C SER A 224 -19.90 4.01 -2.02
N HIS A 225 -20.03 5.25 -1.53
CA HIS A 225 -20.76 6.35 -2.17
C HIS A 225 -19.84 7.45 -2.73
N LEU A 226 -18.56 7.16 -2.95
CA LEU A 226 -17.66 8.12 -3.60
C LEU A 226 -18.21 8.58 -4.97
N PRO A 227 -17.94 9.83 -5.39
CA PRO A 227 -17.28 10.89 -4.59
C PRO A 227 -18.23 11.63 -3.64
N ASP A 228 -19.54 11.37 -3.73
CA ASP A 228 -20.58 12.21 -3.14
C ASP A 228 -20.65 12.12 -1.61
N LEU A 229 -20.33 10.94 -1.05
CA LEU A 229 -20.40 10.71 0.39
C LEU A 229 -19.30 9.74 0.86
N VAL A 230 -18.62 10.17 1.93
CA VAL A 230 -17.73 9.35 2.74
C VAL A 230 -18.29 9.34 4.17
N ILE A 231 -18.46 8.15 4.74
CA ILE A 231 -19.05 7.99 6.07
C ILE A 231 -17.97 7.50 7.03
N GLU A 232 -17.72 8.22 8.10
CA GLU A 232 -16.89 7.71 9.19
C GLU A 232 -17.62 6.57 9.91
N THR A 233 -17.02 5.38 9.96
CA THR A 233 -17.60 4.19 10.58
C THR A 233 -16.98 3.86 11.94
N ALA A 234 -15.75 4.32 12.18
CA ALA A 234 -15.09 4.21 13.48
C ALA A 234 -14.00 5.27 13.64
N ARG A 235 -13.79 5.71 14.88
CA ARG A 235 -12.72 6.60 15.26
C ARG A 235 -12.06 6.13 16.53
N VAL A 236 -10.74 6.16 16.53
CA VAL A 236 -9.92 5.68 17.63
C VAL A 236 -8.80 6.67 17.89
N PRO A 237 -9.01 7.63 18.83
CA PRO A 237 -7.93 8.45 19.33
C PRO A 237 -6.86 7.56 19.96
N MET A 238 -5.60 7.73 19.57
CA MET A 238 -4.48 6.98 20.14
C MET A 238 -3.18 7.75 20.00
N ARG A 239 -2.16 7.34 20.77
CA ARG A 239 -0.82 7.91 20.67
C ARG A 239 -0.27 7.72 19.25
N SER A 240 0.41 8.77 18.78
CA SER A 240 1.11 8.82 17.50
C SER A 240 2.08 7.65 17.32
N GLY A 241 2.22 7.16 16.09
CA GLY A 241 3.28 6.22 15.71
C GLY A 241 2.80 4.84 15.28
N PHE A 242 1.55 4.46 15.57
CA PHE A 242 0.93 3.28 14.97
C PHE A 242 0.42 3.61 13.56
N GLY A 243 0.50 2.66 12.63
CA GLY A 243 -0.08 2.77 11.30
C GLY A 243 -0.72 1.48 10.84
N VAL A 244 -1.93 1.56 10.28
CA VAL A 244 -2.61 0.40 9.69
C VAL A 244 -2.22 0.29 8.22
N VAL A 245 -1.38 -0.70 7.89
CA VAL A 245 -0.90 -0.91 6.51
C VAL A 245 -1.82 -1.82 5.70
N GLY A 246 -2.67 -2.60 6.36
CA GLY A 246 -3.60 -3.51 5.69
C GLY A 246 -4.52 -4.22 6.66
N ARG A 247 -5.61 -4.76 6.14
CA ARG A 247 -6.49 -5.68 6.87
C ARG A 247 -6.47 -7.08 6.26
N ILE A 248 -6.62 -8.08 7.12
CA ILE A 248 -6.77 -9.49 6.77
C ILE A 248 -8.25 -9.85 6.75
N ASP A 249 -8.61 -10.71 5.80
CA ASP A 249 -9.94 -11.30 5.71
C ASP A 249 -10.25 -12.00 7.06
N ASN A 250 -11.38 -11.64 7.69
CA ASN A 250 -11.83 -12.01 9.05
C ASN A 250 -11.46 -11.07 10.21
N GLY A 251 -10.95 -9.85 9.95
CA GLY A 251 -10.98 -8.78 10.97
C GLY A 251 -9.71 -8.50 11.74
N ALA A 252 -8.60 -9.17 11.41
CA ALA A 252 -7.29 -8.75 11.88
C ALA A 252 -6.72 -7.60 11.03
N PHE A 253 -5.93 -6.74 11.65
CA PHE A 253 -5.20 -5.64 11.05
C PHE A 253 -3.70 -5.96 11.05
N ALA A 254 -3.03 -5.64 9.95
CA ALA A 254 -1.58 -5.54 9.90
C ALA A 254 -1.20 -4.11 10.32
N VAL A 255 -0.58 -3.99 11.48
CA VAL A 255 -0.21 -2.72 12.12
C VAL A 255 1.30 -2.60 12.13
N THR A 256 1.83 -1.44 11.73
CA THR A 256 3.25 -1.10 11.91
C THR A 256 3.38 -0.02 12.99
N VAL A 257 4.59 0.13 13.52
CA VAL A 257 4.95 1.19 14.46
C VAL A 257 6.17 1.91 13.91
N GLY A 258 6.14 3.23 13.91
CA GLY A 258 7.23 4.10 13.47
C GLY A 258 7.17 5.47 14.13
N THR A 259 8.10 6.35 13.75
CA THR A 259 8.09 7.75 14.15
C THR A 259 7.31 8.56 13.12
N ILE A 260 6.40 9.43 13.56
CA ILE A 260 5.63 10.28 12.65
C ILE A 260 6.55 11.36 12.06
N GLU A 261 6.47 11.51 10.75
CA GLU A 261 7.03 12.62 9.98
C GLU A 261 5.93 13.25 9.12
N SER A 262 6.18 14.46 8.60
CA SER A 262 5.27 15.15 7.67
C SER A 262 4.84 14.30 6.46
N TRP A 263 5.75 13.44 6.00
CA TRP A 263 5.57 12.62 4.81
C TRP A 263 5.10 11.19 5.11
N GLY A 264 4.95 10.79 6.39
CA GLY A 264 4.46 9.45 6.76
C GLY A 264 5.12 8.92 8.04
N LEU A 265 5.52 7.64 8.03
CA LEU A 265 6.20 6.99 9.16
C LEU A 265 7.67 6.66 8.81
N THR A 266 8.60 7.07 9.67
CA THR A 266 10.02 6.65 9.65
C THR A 266 10.28 5.52 10.66
N ASN A 267 11.46 4.89 10.53
CA ASN A 267 11.93 3.88 11.49
C ASN A 267 10.90 2.77 11.74
N MET A 268 10.18 2.38 10.69
CA MET A 268 9.06 1.45 10.79
C MET A 268 9.54 0.06 11.18
N SER A 269 8.85 -0.55 12.15
CA SER A 269 8.96 -1.98 12.43
C SER A 269 8.16 -2.81 11.42
N PRO A 270 8.55 -4.06 11.13
CA PRO A 270 7.71 -4.98 10.35
C PRO A 270 6.29 -5.03 10.90
N ALA A 271 5.30 -5.18 10.02
CA ALA A 271 3.91 -5.16 10.46
C ALA A 271 3.60 -6.39 11.33
N MET A 272 2.92 -6.16 12.44
CA MET A 272 2.37 -7.20 13.32
C MET A 272 0.89 -7.40 13.03
N LEU A 273 0.43 -8.65 13.14
CA LEU A 273 -0.99 -8.98 12.97
C LEU A 273 -1.71 -8.85 14.31
N VAL A 274 -2.70 -7.97 14.36
CA VAL A 274 -3.47 -7.63 15.56
C VAL A 274 -4.94 -7.85 15.23
N GLY A 275 -5.62 -8.78 15.89
CA GLY A 275 -6.99 -9.11 15.52
C GLY A 275 -7.77 -9.94 16.53
N SER A 276 -9.09 -9.73 16.47
CA SER A 276 -10.15 -10.47 17.13
C SER A 276 -11.03 -11.11 16.04
N PRO A 277 -11.79 -12.17 16.31
CA PRO A 277 -12.80 -12.69 15.38
C PRO A 277 -13.87 -11.66 14.97
N ILE A 278 -13.94 -10.50 15.64
CA ILE A 278 -14.80 -9.37 15.26
C ILE A 278 -13.95 -8.29 14.57
N PRO A 279 -14.23 -7.94 13.30
CA PRO A 279 -13.53 -6.91 12.54
C PRO A 279 -13.96 -5.50 13.01
N SER A 280 -13.45 -5.03 14.15
CA SER A 280 -13.72 -3.67 14.62
C SER A 280 -12.43 -2.91 14.91
N LEU A 281 -12.26 -1.76 14.24
CA LEU A 281 -11.16 -0.85 14.53
C LEU A 281 -11.18 -0.39 16.00
N LEU A 282 -12.37 -0.28 16.61
CA LEU A 282 -12.54 0.17 18.00
C LEU A 282 -11.88 -0.75 19.03
N GLU A 283 -11.69 -2.03 18.70
CA GLU A 283 -11.02 -2.99 19.59
C GLU A 283 -9.50 -2.92 19.51
N LEU A 284 -8.95 -2.27 18.48
CA LEU A 284 -7.52 -2.27 18.20
C LEU A 284 -6.67 -1.71 19.37
N PRO A 285 -7.04 -0.62 20.08
CA PRO A 285 -6.29 -0.13 21.25
C PRO A 285 -6.17 -1.16 22.38
N ARG A 286 -7.23 -1.93 22.62
CA ARG A 286 -7.23 -2.98 23.64
C ARG A 286 -6.25 -4.07 23.24
N MET A 287 -6.32 -4.53 22.00
CA MET A 287 -5.43 -5.58 21.48
C MET A 287 -3.95 -5.14 21.48
N LEU A 288 -3.66 -3.89 21.09
CA LEU A 288 -2.29 -3.36 21.12
C LEU A 288 -1.71 -3.31 22.54
N ARG A 289 -2.52 -2.98 23.55
CA ARG A 289 -2.11 -3.02 24.97
C ARG A 289 -1.81 -4.42 25.47
N GLU A 290 -2.66 -5.38 25.11
CA GLU A 290 -2.46 -6.79 25.48
C GLU A 290 -1.14 -7.33 24.90
N MET A 291 -0.70 -6.82 23.75
CA MET A 291 0.55 -7.22 23.10
C MET A 291 1.78 -6.45 23.59
N SER A 292 1.65 -5.16 23.95
CA SER A 292 2.79 -4.36 24.43
C SER A 292 3.15 -4.64 25.89
N GLY A 293 2.22 -5.21 26.67
CA GLY A 293 2.39 -5.37 28.12
C GLY A 293 2.40 -4.05 28.90
N ASP A 294 2.12 -2.92 28.22
CA ASP A 294 2.13 -1.58 28.80
C ASP A 294 0.69 -1.02 28.86
N PRO A 295 0.11 -0.88 30.06
CA PRO A 295 -1.25 -0.36 30.23
C PRO A 295 -1.42 1.12 29.83
N ALA A 296 -0.31 1.87 29.70
CA ALA A 296 -0.31 3.29 29.32
C ALA A 296 -0.15 3.53 27.80
N ALA A 297 0.07 2.47 27.00
CA ALA A 297 0.41 2.61 25.58
C ALA A 297 -0.71 3.14 24.68
N ALA A 298 -1.97 3.20 25.14
CA ALA A 298 -3.12 3.46 24.25
C ALA A 298 -4.14 4.51 24.72
N LEU A 299 -3.90 5.27 25.79
CA LEU A 299 -4.81 6.34 26.22
C LEU A 299 -4.03 7.53 26.75
N ASP A 300 -4.17 8.67 26.07
CA ASP A 300 -4.61 9.88 26.76
C ASP A 300 -5.97 10.21 26.13
N ALA A 301 -7.05 10.00 26.89
CA ALA A 301 -8.34 10.56 26.51
C ALA A 301 -8.16 12.09 26.40
N PRO A 302 -8.85 12.78 25.48
CA PRO A 302 -8.85 14.25 25.54
C PRO A 302 -9.31 14.67 26.94
N PRO A 303 -8.74 15.73 27.53
CA PRO A 303 -9.24 16.25 28.79
C PRO A 303 -10.73 16.55 28.59
N ALA A 304 -11.56 16.07 29.53
CA ALA A 304 -12.95 16.50 29.57
C ALA A 304 -12.93 18.03 29.66
N GLU A 305 -13.43 18.70 28.62
CA GLU A 305 -13.61 20.15 28.67
C GLU A 305 -14.59 20.49 29.81
N PRO A 306 -14.36 21.60 30.53
CA PRO A 306 -15.13 22.00 31.71
C PRO A 306 -16.59 22.37 31.40
#